data_AF-A0A9N8Z0N2-F1
#
_entry.id   AF-A0A9N8Z0N2-F1
#
_cell.length_a   1.000
_cell.length_b   1.000
_cell.length_c   1.000
_cell.angle_alpha   90.00
_cell.angle_beta   90.00
_cell.angle_gamma   90.00
#
_symmetry.space_group_name_H-M   'P 1'
#
loop_
_entity.id
_entity.type
_entity.pdbx_description
1 polymer ?
#
loop_
_entity_poly.entity_id
_entity_poly.type
_entity_poly.pdbx_seq_one_letter_code
_entity_poly.pdbx_strand_id
1 'polypeptide(L)'
;MASKPLISSSKNLLPPLILYRKILRVHRYLPPSLRSLGDDYVKSEFRRHKDITNPLHIIGFLNQWQVYLKDIKQQVVNSTLSKEVKFGKKIETDVLEKFSEQQVGQLYALRNETKSVIK
;
A
#
# COMPACT_ATOMS: atom_id res chain seq x y z
N MET A 1 26.27 -8.98 7.42
CA MET A 1 25.15 -8.01 7.53
C MET A 1 24.05 -8.67 8.34
N ALA A 2 23.80 -8.21 9.58
CA ALA A 2 22.87 -8.88 10.49
C ALA A 2 21.42 -8.59 10.09
N SER A 3 20.72 -9.63 9.62
CA SER A 3 19.27 -9.62 9.47
C SER A 3 18.62 -9.44 10.85
N LYS A 4 18.12 -8.24 11.09
CA LYS A 4 17.39 -7.87 12.30
C LYS A 4 16.24 -8.88 12.53
N PRO A 5 16.10 -9.48 13.71
CA PRO A 5 15.16 -10.58 13.91
C PRO A 5 13.71 -10.07 13.77
N LEU A 6 12.94 -10.73 12.90
CA LEU A 6 11.50 -10.51 12.63
C LEU A 6 10.65 -10.47 13.92
N ILE A 7 11.16 -11.07 14.99
CA ILE A 7 10.54 -11.17 16.31
C ILE A 7 10.30 -9.79 16.95
N SER A 8 11.16 -8.79 16.70
CA SER A 8 10.99 -7.46 17.31
C SER A 8 9.81 -6.65 16.74
N SER A 9 9.33 -6.96 15.52
CA SER A 9 8.20 -6.23 14.90
C SER A 9 6.84 -6.67 15.44
N SER A 10 6.75 -7.88 16.01
CA SER A 10 5.50 -8.49 16.48
C SER A 10 4.83 -7.75 17.64
N LYS A 11 5.60 -7.01 18.46
CA LYS A 11 5.07 -6.30 19.64
C LYS A 11 4.14 -5.12 19.31
N ASN A 12 4.12 -4.63 18.06
CA ASN A 12 3.32 -3.47 17.64
C ASN A 12 2.33 -3.76 16.50
N LEU A 13 2.04 -5.05 16.24
CA LEU A 13 1.13 -5.41 15.15
C LEU A 13 -0.33 -5.17 15.52
N LEU A 14 -1.07 -4.54 14.61
CA LEU A 14 -2.51 -4.40 14.75
C LEU A 14 -3.20 -5.71 14.35
N PRO A 15 -4.24 -6.15 15.10
CA PRO A 15 -5.05 -7.29 14.70
C PRO A 15 -5.67 -7.08 13.30
N PRO A 16 -5.82 -8.12 12.46
CA PRO A 16 -6.22 -8.00 11.06
C PRO A 16 -7.49 -7.18 10.85
N LEU A 17 -8.55 -7.46 11.63
CA LEU A 17 -9.83 -6.74 11.51
C LEU A 17 -9.76 -5.29 11.97
N ILE A 18 -8.86 -4.97 12.91
CA ILE A 18 -8.62 -3.59 13.36
C ILE A 18 -7.88 -2.83 12.27
N LEU A 19 -6.84 -3.45 11.69
CA LEU A 19 -6.07 -2.87 10.59
C LEU A 19 -6.95 -2.61 9.36
N TYR A 20 -7.71 -3.61 8.93
CA TYR A 20 -8.68 -3.51 7.83
C TYR A 20 -9.64 -2.33 8.01
N ARG A 21 -10.29 -2.23 9.17
CA ARG A 21 -11.22 -1.13 9.46
C ARG A 21 -10.54 0.23 9.48
N LYS A 22 -9.32 0.33 10.03
CA LYS A 22 -8.57 1.59 10.05
C LYS A 22 -8.20 2.04 8.63
N ILE A 23 -7.77 1.13 7.76
CA ILE A 23 -7.47 1.44 6.35
C ILE A 23 -8.71 2.01 5.66
N LEU A 24 -9.84 1.28 5.70
CA LEU A 24 -11.09 1.73 5.06
C LEU A 24 -11.64 3.05 5.64
N ARG A 25 -11.31 3.39 6.89
CA ARG A 25 -11.66 4.70 7.45
C ARG A 25 -10.80 5.82 6.86
N VAL A 26 -9.49 5.60 6.71
CA VAL A 26 -8.59 6.58 6.11
C VAL A 26 -8.92 6.80 4.62
N HIS A 27 -9.32 5.75 3.91
CA HIS A 27 -9.74 5.86 2.50
C HIS A 27 -10.91 6.81 2.27
N ARG A 28 -11.75 7.08 3.28
CA ARG A 28 -12.87 8.01 3.16
C ARG A 28 -12.45 9.45 2.85
N TYR A 29 -11.19 9.79 3.14
CA TYR A 29 -10.61 11.10 2.89
C TYR A 29 -9.83 11.16 1.56
N LEU A 30 -9.78 10.06 0.80
CA LEU A 30 -9.18 10.05 -0.53
C LEU A 30 -10.18 10.58 -1.57
N PRO A 31 -9.67 11.13 -2.70
CA PRO A 31 -10.48 11.42 -3.87
C PRO A 31 -11.33 10.21 -4.30
N PRO A 32 -12.56 10.41 -4.82
CA PRO A 32 -13.49 9.31 -5.08
C PRO A 32 -12.93 8.16 -5.91
N SER A 33 -12.17 8.46 -6.97
CA SER A 33 -11.54 7.44 -7.83
C SER A 33 -10.49 6.62 -7.09
N LEU A 34 -9.60 7.27 -6.33
CA LEU A 34 -8.58 6.60 -5.52
C LEU A 34 -9.20 5.77 -4.40
N ARG A 35 -10.28 6.27 -3.78
CA ARG A 35 -11.02 5.54 -2.76
C ARG A 35 -11.64 4.27 -3.33
N SER A 36 -12.34 4.35 -4.46
CA SER A 36 -12.99 3.18 -5.07
C SER A 36 -11.97 2.09 -5.38
N LEU A 37 -10.89 2.45 -6.07
CA LEU A 37 -9.80 1.53 -6.42
C LEU A 37 -9.16 0.91 -5.18
N GLY A 38 -8.85 1.73 -4.17
CA GLY A 38 -8.21 1.28 -2.94
C GLY A 38 -9.12 0.38 -2.08
N ASP A 39 -10.39 0.73 -1.92
CA ASP A 39 -11.36 -0.05 -1.14
C ASP A 39 -11.54 -1.45 -1.73
N ASP A 40 -11.64 -1.56 -3.05
CA ASP A 40 -11.81 -2.85 -3.73
C ASP A 40 -10.56 -3.73 -3.59
N TYR A 41 -9.37 -3.14 -3.76
CA TYR A 41 -8.11 -3.85 -3.58
C TYR A 41 -7.89 -4.33 -2.14
N VAL A 42 -8.13 -3.47 -1.14
CA VAL A 42 -8.04 -3.84 0.29
C VAL A 42 -8.97 -5.00 0.61
N LYS A 43 -10.23 -4.92 0.17
CA LYS A 43 -11.22 -5.98 0.39
C LYS A 43 -10.78 -7.30 -0.23
N SER A 44 -10.29 -7.29 -1.47
CA SER A 44 -9.86 -8.51 -2.15
C SER A 44 -8.64 -9.13 -1.47
N GLU A 45 -7.65 -8.32 -1.08
CA GLU A 45 -6.43 -8.83 -0.49
C GLU A 45 -6.66 -9.41 0.92
N PHE A 46 -7.41 -8.71 1.77
CA PHE A 46 -7.77 -9.25 3.09
C PHE A 46 -8.63 -10.53 2.98
N ARG A 47 -9.48 -10.63 1.95
CA ARG A 47 -10.24 -11.86 1.69
C ARG A 47 -9.33 -13.01 1.26
N ARG A 48 -8.38 -12.76 0.34
CA ARG A 48 -7.40 -13.76 -0.12
C ARG A 48 -6.50 -14.26 1.00
N HIS A 49 -6.22 -13.42 2.00
CA HIS A 49 -5.37 -13.76 3.14
C HIS A 49 -6.13 -14.32 4.35
N LYS A 50 -7.45 -14.51 4.25
CA LYS A 50 -8.29 -14.97 5.36
C LYS A 50 -7.91 -16.37 5.86
N ASP A 51 -7.60 -17.28 4.94
CA ASP A 51 -7.42 -18.70 5.22
C ASP A 51 -5.93 -19.12 5.26
N ILE A 52 -5.01 -18.14 5.30
CA ILE A 52 -3.58 -18.42 5.43
C ILE A 52 -3.29 -18.89 6.85
N THR A 53 -2.63 -20.04 6.97
CA THR A 53 -2.28 -20.66 8.25
C THR A 53 -0.83 -20.40 8.67
N ASN A 54 0.06 -20.08 7.73
CA ASN A 54 1.47 -19.83 8.04
C ASN A 54 1.63 -18.50 8.81
N PRO A 55 2.07 -18.53 10.09
CA PRO A 55 2.17 -17.34 10.92
C PRO A 55 3.16 -16.30 10.39
N LEU A 56 4.24 -16.73 9.72
CA LEU A 56 5.22 -15.80 9.14
C LEU A 56 4.60 -14.99 7.99
N HIS A 57 3.76 -15.62 7.17
CA HIS A 57 3.06 -14.92 6.09
C HIS A 57 2.05 -13.92 6.64
N ILE A 58 1.32 -14.29 7.71
CA ILE A 58 0.38 -13.37 8.39
C ILE A 58 1.14 -12.18 8.98
N ILE A 59 2.27 -12.41 9.65
CA ILE A 59 3.11 -11.34 10.22
C ILE A 59 3.64 -10.42 9.11
N GLY A 60 4.13 -10.99 8.01
CA GLY A 60 4.59 -10.22 6.85
C GLY A 60 3.48 -9.34 6.26
N PHE A 61 2.31 -9.94 6.05
CA PHE A 61 1.11 -9.24 5.57
C PHE A 61 0.74 -8.07 6.50
N LEU A 62 0.57 -8.32 7.80
CA LEU A 62 0.17 -7.28 8.74
C LEU A 62 1.18 -6.15 8.86
N ASN A 63 2.49 -6.45 8.85
CA ASN A 63 3.54 -5.43 8.83
C ASN A 63 3.40 -4.52 7.60
N GLN A 64 3.29 -5.10 6.40
CA GLN A 64 3.19 -4.31 5.16
C GLN A 64 1.93 -3.46 5.11
N TRP A 65 0.78 -4.01 5.52
CA TRP A 65 -0.48 -3.26 5.56
C TRP A 65 -0.51 -2.18 6.65
N GLN A 66 0.26 -2.33 7.73
CA GLN A 66 0.46 -1.25 8.71
C GLN A 66 1.35 -0.13 8.17
N VAL A 67 2.40 -0.46 7.42
CA VAL A 67 3.20 0.54 6.71
C VAL A 67 2.32 1.30 5.70
N TYR A 68 1.51 0.58 4.92
CA TYR A 68 0.53 1.19 4.02
C TYR A 68 -0.43 2.13 4.76
N LEU A 69 -1.01 1.70 5.89
CA LEU A 69 -1.90 2.55 6.70
C LEU A 69 -1.19 3.83 7.18
N LYS A 70 0.08 3.73 7.57
CA LYS A 70 0.87 4.89 8.00
C LYS A 70 1.09 5.87 6.83
N ASP A 71 1.54 5.35 5.69
CA ASP A 71 1.82 6.13 4.48
C ASP A 71 0.56 6.84 3.97
N ILE A 72 -0.56 6.13 3.84
CA ILE A 72 -1.81 6.71 3.32
C ILE A 72 -2.41 7.74 4.27
N LYS A 73 -2.31 7.52 5.59
CA LYS A 73 -2.73 8.50 6.59
C LYS A 73 -1.92 9.78 6.49
N GLN A 74 -0.59 9.67 6.32
CA GLN A 74 0.27 10.84 6.15
C GLN A 74 -0.07 11.60 4.85
N GLN A 75 -0.30 10.90 3.74
CA GLN A 75 -0.67 11.53 2.47
C GLN A 75 -2.02 12.26 2.55
N VAL A 76 -3.02 11.66 3.19
CA VAL A 76 -4.32 12.30 3.43
C VAL A 76 -4.16 13.57 4.28
N VAL A 77 -3.37 13.53 5.35
CA VAL A 77 -3.13 14.71 6.20
C VAL A 77 -2.43 15.81 5.40
N ASN A 78 -1.40 15.45 4.62
CA ASN A 78 -0.69 16.40 3.79
C ASN A 78 -1.59 17.00 2.70
N SER A 79 -2.48 16.21 2.10
CA SER A 79 -3.44 16.72 1.09
C SER A 79 -4.46 17.66 1.68
N THR A 80 -4.81 17.53 2.97
CA THR A 80 -5.71 18.48 3.64
C THR A 80 -5.03 19.79 4.01
N LEU A 81 -3.71 19.78 4.26
CA LEU A 81 -2.94 20.95 4.68
C LEU A 81 -2.37 21.74 3.50
N SER A 82 -2.05 21.07 2.39
CA SER A 82 -1.41 21.65 1.21
C SER A 82 -2.39 21.76 0.04
N LYS A 83 -2.42 22.89 -0.66
CA LYS A 83 -3.23 23.06 -1.88
C LYS A 83 -2.76 22.19 -3.06
N GLU A 84 -1.51 21.72 -3.02
CA GLU A 84 -1.00 20.72 -3.96
C GLU A 84 -1.17 19.31 -3.38
N VAL A 85 -2.07 18.54 -3.99
CA VAL A 85 -2.33 17.16 -3.59
C VAL A 85 -1.59 16.22 -4.52
N LYS A 86 -0.47 15.64 -4.04
CA LYS A 86 0.24 14.54 -4.72
C LYS A 86 0.12 13.28 -3.88
N PHE A 87 -0.78 12.39 -4.28
CA PHE A 87 -0.84 11.03 -3.75
C PHE A 87 0.21 10.15 -4.43
N GLY A 88 0.72 9.18 -3.69
CA GLY A 88 1.77 8.27 -4.15
C GLY A 88 3.18 8.72 -3.79
N LYS A 89 4.14 7.84 -4.06
CA LYS A 89 5.57 8.06 -3.87
C LYS A 89 6.31 7.63 -5.13
N LYS A 90 7.44 8.27 -5.40
CA LYS A 90 8.34 7.84 -6.47
C LYS A 90 8.82 6.42 -6.14
N ILE A 91 8.79 5.53 -7.14
CA ILE A 91 9.34 4.18 -6.98
C ILE A 91 10.87 4.33 -6.88
N GLU A 92 11.44 3.77 -5.82
CA GLU A 92 12.88 3.75 -5.59
C GLU A 92 13.56 2.81 -6.61
N THR A 93 14.79 3.13 -6.99
CA THR A 93 15.51 2.40 -8.05
C THR A 93 15.81 0.95 -7.64
N ASP A 94 16.13 0.71 -6.38
CA ASP A 94 16.36 -0.63 -5.82
C ASP A 94 15.08 -1.50 -5.81
N VAL A 95 13.91 -0.87 -5.79
CA VAL A 95 12.62 -1.56 -5.93
C VAL A 95 12.39 -1.92 -7.39
N LEU A 96 12.67 -0.99 -8.31
CA LEU A 96 12.56 -1.22 -9.76
C LEU A 96 13.46 -2.37 -10.23
N GLU A 97 14.67 -2.50 -9.68
CA GLU A 97 15.60 -3.59 -10.02
C GLU A 97 15.09 -4.98 -9.60
N LYS A 98 14.12 -5.05 -8.68
CA LYS A 98 13.51 -6.33 -8.25
C LYS A 98 12.37 -6.78 -9.17
N PHE A 99 11.97 -5.95 -10.14
CA PHE A 99 10.86 -6.26 -11.04
C PHE A 99 11.37 -7.10 -12.21
N SER A 100 10.55 -8.05 -12.66
CA SER A 100 10.80 -8.74 -13.93
C SER A 100 10.71 -7.77 -15.11
N GLU A 101 11.38 -8.10 -16.22
CA GLU A 101 11.32 -7.30 -17.44
C GLU A 101 9.88 -7.05 -17.90
N GLN A 102 9.00 -8.04 -17.78
CA GLN A 102 7.58 -7.91 -18.11
C GLN A 102 6.87 -6.88 -17.20
N GLN A 103 7.12 -6.91 -15.90
CA GLN A 103 6.54 -5.95 -14.96
C GLN A 103 7.05 -4.52 -15.22
N VAL A 104 8.33 -4.36 -15.55
CA VAL A 104 8.90 -3.06 -15.94
C VAL A 104 8.25 -2.56 -17.22
N GLY A 105 8.07 -3.44 -18.23
CA GLY A 105 7.37 -3.11 -19.47
C GLY A 105 5.92 -2.66 -19.23
N GLN A 106 5.18 -3.35 -18.35
CA GLN A 106 3.82 -2.96 -17.97
C GLN A 106 3.76 -1.60 -17.28
N LEU A 107 4.68 -1.34 -16.34
CA LEU A 107 4.78 -0.03 -15.68
C LEU A 107 5.10 1.09 -16.69
N TYR A 108 5.97 0.81 -17.65
CA TYR A 108 6.32 1.78 -18.70
C TYR A 108 5.12 2.08 -19.60
N ALA A 109 4.38 1.06 -20.03
CA ALA A 109 3.15 1.23 -20.80
C ALA A 109 2.12 2.08 -20.02
N LEU A 110 1.88 1.74 -18.74
CA LEU A 110 0.97 2.49 -17.88
C LEU A 110 1.38 3.96 -17.71
N ARG A 111 2.68 4.23 -17.56
CA ARG A 111 3.21 5.60 -17.48
C ARG A 111 2.94 6.39 -18.76
N ASN A 112 3.07 5.77 -19.92
CA ASN A 112 2.86 6.46 -21.19
C ASN A 112 1.38 6.73 -21.45
N GLU A 113 0.51 5.76 -21.14
CA GLU A 113 -0.95 5.93 -21.23
C GLU A 113 -1.43 7.10 -20.36
N THR A 114 -0.97 7.17 -19.10
CA THR A 114 -1.35 8.26 -18.18
C THR A 114 -0.87 9.64 -18.63
N LYS A 115 0.26 9.73 -19.35
CA LYS A 115 0.70 11.01 -19.95
C LYS A 115 -0.20 11.49 -21.08
N SER A 116 -0.80 10.58 -21.84
CA SER A 116 -1.69 10.95 -22.94
C SER A 116 -3.00 11.56 -22.44
N VAL A 117 -3.47 11.13 -21.26
CA VAL A 117 -4.72 11.57 -20.63
C VAL A 117 -4.61 12.92 -19.94
N ILE A 118 -3.42 13.31 -19.45
CA ILE A 118 -3.18 14.56 -18.71
C ILE A 118 -2.75 15.71 -19.67
N LYS A 119 -3.25 15.71 -20.90
CA LYS A 119 -2.93 16.75 -21.90
C LYS A 119 -3.93 17.90 -21.87
#